data_AF-A0A2P4T121-F1
#
_entry.id   AF-A0A2P4T121-F1
#
_cell.length_a   1.000
_cell.length_b   1.000
_cell.length_c   1.000
_cell.angle_alpha   90.00
_cell.angle_beta   90.00
_cell.angle_gamma   90.00
#
_symmetry.space_group_name_H-M   'P 1'
#
loop_
_entity.id
_entity.type
_entity.pdbx_description
1 polymer ?
#
loop_
_entity_poly.entity_id
_entity_poly.type
_entity_poly.pdbx_seq_one_letter_code
_entity_poly.pdbx_strand_id
1 'polypeptide(L)'
;YVAFSPQQIKEELCWMAHSAEVIDLFHEEQKNVVVTASVDGSVRLWQAMNGCYLGYFGQPRKFELSDISRLILPCDVKGVPMIIKEESKHMEKKSMPDRDK
;
A
#
# COMPACT_ATOMS: atom_id res chain seq x y z
N TYR A 1 8.12 -20.07 31.10
CA TYR A 1 8.58 -19.50 29.82
C TYR A 1 7.38 -19.29 28.93
N VAL A 2 7.06 -18.03 28.61
CA VAL A 2 6.00 -17.71 27.65
C VAL A 2 6.65 -17.71 26.27
N ALA A 3 6.21 -18.59 25.38
CA ALA A 3 6.73 -18.66 24.01
C ALA A 3 6.30 -17.38 23.27
N PHE A 4 7.26 -16.57 22.85
CA PHE A 4 7.03 -15.44 21.97
C PHE A 4 6.83 -16.01 20.55
N SER A 5 5.60 -16.03 20.05
CA SER A 5 5.38 -16.32 18.63
C SER A 5 5.87 -15.09 17.84
N PRO A 6 6.75 -15.24 16.84
CA PRO A 6 7.17 -14.10 16.03
C PRO A 6 5.92 -13.50 15.37
N GLN A 7 5.68 -12.18 15.58
CA GLN A 7 4.61 -11.50 14.86
C GLN A 7 4.95 -11.57 13.36
N GLN A 8 4.06 -12.22 12.59
CA GLN A 8 4.21 -12.31 11.15
C GLN A 8 3.76 -10.98 10.54
N ILE A 9 4.71 -10.21 9.99
CA ILE A 9 4.40 -9.00 9.22
C ILE A 9 3.89 -9.45 7.85
N LYS A 10 2.66 -9.06 7.52
CA LYS A 10 2.03 -9.30 6.22
C LYS A 10 1.93 -7.99 5.46
N GLU A 11 2.34 -8.01 4.20
CA GLU A 11 2.14 -6.88 3.29
C GLU A 11 0.70 -6.92 2.78
N GLU A 12 -0.07 -5.87 3.04
CA GLU A 12 -1.47 -5.77 2.60
C GLU A 12 -1.62 -4.93 1.32
N LEU A 13 -0.78 -3.90 1.18
CA LEU A 13 -0.92 -2.85 0.19
C LEU A 13 0.44 -2.35 -0.27
N CYS A 14 0.62 -2.21 -1.59
CA CYS A 14 1.80 -1.57 -2.15
C CYS A 14 1.45 -0.62 -3.30
N TRP A 15 2.14 0.52 -3.36
CA TRP A 15 1.98 1.50 -4.43
C TRP A 15 3.28 2.25 -4.71
N MET A 16 3.36 2.85 -5.90
CA MET A 16 4.47 3.71 -6.29
C MET A 16 4.19 5.15 -5.85
N ALA A 17 4.82 5.57 -4.76
CA ALA A 17 4.62 6.93 -4.23
C ALA A 17 5.34 8.00 -5.08
N HIS A 18 6.60 7.74 -5.44
CA HIS A 18 7.44 8.65 -6.22
C HIS A 18 8.14 7.87 -7.34
N SER A 19 8.48 8.58 -8.42
CA SER A 19 9.35 8.02 -9.48
C SER A 19 10.84 8.05 -9.09
N ALA A 20 11.18 8.81 -8.05
CA ALA A 20 12.52 8.88 -7.47
C ALA A 20 12.54 8.25 -6.07
N GLU A 21 13.74 8.19 -5.48
CA GLU A 21 13.96 7.59 -4.17
C GLU A 21 13.17 8.32 -3.07
N VAL A 22 12.39 7.55 -2.30
CA VAL A 22 11.72 8.01 -1.09
C VAL A 22 12.74 8.06 0.03
N ILE A 23 12.92 9.23 0.62
CA ILE A 23 13.93 9.49 1.65
C ILE A 23 13.35 9.60 3.05
N ASP A 24 12.04 9.83 3.15
CA ASP A 24 11.37 9.94 4.44
C ASP A 24 9.88 9.59 4.34
N LEU A 25 9.30 9.16 5.46
CA LEU A 25 7.91 8.77 5.58
C LEU A 25 7.36 9.16 6.96
N PHE A 26 6.15 9.70 6.98
CA PHE A 26 5.41 10.02 8.19
C PHE A 26 3.98 9.47 8.10
N HIS A 27 3.51 8.82 9.16
CA HIS A 27 2.16 8.27 9.23
C HIS A 27 1.35 9.00 10.32
N GLU A 28 0.21 9.56 9.94
CA GLU A 28 -0.75 10.18 10.85
C GLU A 28 -1.98 9.28 10.99
N GLU A 29 -2.02 8.52 12.08
CA GLU A 29 -3.04 7.50 12.34
C GLU A 29 -4.44 8.08 12.44
N GLN A 30 -4.62 9.24 13.09
CA GLN A 30 -5.96 9.79 13.33
C GLN A 30 -6.67 10.21 12.05
N LYS A 31 -5.88 10.65 11.06
CA LYS A 31 -6.39 11.11 9.76
C LYS A 31 -6.29 10.05 8.68
N ASN A 32 -5.68 8.91 8.97
CA ASN A 32 -5.46 7.83 8.02
C ASN A 32 -4.68 8.30 6.79
N VAL A 33 -3.59 9.05 7.03
CA VAL A 33 -2.76 9.67 5.99
C VAL A 33 -1.31 9.24 6.14
N VAL A 34 -0.69 8.92 5.02
CA VAL A 34 0.76 8.75 4.89
C VAL A 34 1.32 9.94 4.11
N VAL A 35 2.44 10.47 4.58
CA VAL A 35 3.23 11.50 3.92
C VAL A 35 4.55 10.89 3.50
N THR A 36 4.97 11.13 2.26
CA THR A 36 6.26 10.67 1.74
C THR A 36 7.06 11.86 1.22
N ALA A 37 8.36 11.87 1.50
CA ALA A 37 9.31 12.83 0.93
C ALA A 37 10.30 12.11 0.02
N SER A 38 10.73 12.78 -1.05
CA SER A 38 11.57 12.19 -2.09
C SER A 38 12.71 13.12 -2.49
N VAL A 39 13.78 12.54 -3.03
CA VAL A 39 14.88 13.30 -3.68
C VAL A 39 14.41 14.12 -4.89
N ASP A 40 13.21 13.84 -5.43
CA ASP A 40 12.59 14.67 -6.46
C ASP A 40 12.15 16.07 -5.97
N GLY A 41 12.31 16.35 -4.66
CA GLY A 41 11.99 17.63 -4.05
C GLY A 41 10.51 17.80 -3.72
N SER A 42 9.68 16.78 -3.92
CA SER A 42 8.27 16.80 -3.57
C SER A 42 7.99 16.06 -2.26
N VAL A 43 6.97 16.55 -1.55
CA VAL A 43 6.37 15.86 -0.42
C VAL A 43 4.91 15.59 -0.77
N ARG A 44 4.51 14.32 -0.74
CA ARG A 44 3.22 13.84 -1.24
C ARG A 44 2.39 13.20 -0.13
N LEU A 45 1.07 13.34 -0.22
CA LEU A 45 0.11 12.78 0.72
C LEU A 45 -0.65 11.63 0.07
N TRP A 46 -0.93 10.61 0.87
CA TRP A 46 -1.61 9.38 0.48
C TRP A 46 -2.61 8.98 1.57
N GLN A 47 -3.72 8.36 1.20
CA GLN A 47 -4.57 7.69 2.18
C GLN A 47 -3.93 6.35 2.58
N ALA A 48 -3.80 6.08 3.87
CA ALA A 48 -3.03 4.91 4.33
C ALA A 48 -3.73 3.57 4.01
N MET A 49 -5.06 3.51 4.14
CA MET A 49 -5.83 2.27 3.94
C MET A 49 -5.89 1.79 2.49
N ASN A 50 -5.85 2.71 1.52
CA ASN A 50 -6.06 2.35 0.13
C ASN A 50 -5.01 2.95 -0.81
N GLY A 51 -3.96 3.61 -0.32
CA GLY A 51 -2.86 4.13 -1.13
C GLY A 51 -3.25 5.22 -2.14
N CYS A 52 -4.47 5.77 -2.05
CA CYS A 52 -4.92 6.82 -2.96
C CYS A 52 -4.11 8.11 -2.75
N TYR A 53 -3.66 8.71 -3.83
CA TYR A 53 -2.94 9.98 -3.82
C TYR A 53 -3.87 11.13 -3.46
N LEU A 54 -3.52 11.92 -2.44
CA LEU A 54 -4.29 13.04 -1.91
C LEU A 54 -3.76 14.42 -2.35
N GLY A 55 -2.53 14.47 -2.84
CA GLY A 55 -1.91 15.73 -3.29
C GLY A 55 -0.45 15.87 -2.84
N TYR A 56 0.06 17.09 -2.94
CA TYR A 56 1.44 17.44 -2.57
C TYR A 56 1.50 18.80 -1.88
N PHE A 57 2.57 19.01 -1.10
CA PHE A 57 2.83 20.31 -0.48
C PHE A 57 3.19 21.37 -1.52
N GLY A 58 2.63 22.58 -1.38
CA GLY A 58 2.83 23.68 -2.32
C GLY A 58 1.81 23.73 -3.47
N GLN A 59 0.88 22.78 -3.53
CA GLN A 59 -0.21 22.81 -4.51
C GLN A 59 -1.17 24.01 -4.26
N PRO A 60 -1.86 24.53 -5.29
CA PRO A 60 -2.73 25.71 -5.16
C PRO A 60 -4.06 25.42 -4.42
N ARG A 61 -4.39 24.16 -4.18
CA ARG A 61 -5.65 23.73 -3.55
C ARG A 61 -5.40 23.21 -2.14
N LYS A 62 -6.37 23.39 -1.25
CA LYS A 62 -6.33 22.74 0.07
C LYS A 62 -6.48 21.23 -0.09
N PHE A 63 -5.87 20.48 0.82
CA PHE A 63 -6.10 19.04 0.92
C PHE A 63 -7.57 18.80 1.32
N GLU A 64 -8.23 17.94 0.55
CA GLU A 64 -9.58 17.46 0.87
C GLU A 64 -9.47 15.96 1.15
N LEU A 65 -9.70 15.57 2.40
CA LEU A 65 -9.56 14.17 2.83
C LEU A 65 -10.86 13.39 2.68
N SER A 66 -12.00 14.09 2.61
CA SER A 66 -13.34 13.48 2.55
C SER A 66 -13.78 13.13 1.13
N ASP A 67 -13.32 13.89 0.12
CA ASP A 67 -13.69 13.73 -1.28
C ASP A 67 -12.49 13.38 -2.16
N ILE A 68 -12.16 12.09 -2.15
CA ILE A 68 -11.09 11.48 -2.92
C ILE A 68 -11.41 11.39 -4.43
N SER A 69 -12.66 11.66 -4.84
CA SER A 69 -13.08 11.57 -6.25
C SER A 69 -12.59 12.72 -7.12
N ARG A 70 -12.16 13.83 -6.50
CA ARG A 70 -11.77 15.08 -7.18
C ARG A 70 -10.27 15.19 -7.47
N LEU A 71 -9.51 14.14 -7.17
CA LEU A 71 -8.06 14.23 -7.17
C LEU A 71 -7.51 14.03 -8.59
N ILE A 72 -6.77 15.03 -9.06
CA ILE A 72 -6.05 14.97 -10.32
C ILE A 72 -4.74 14.25 -10.04
N LEU A 73 -4.61 13.03 -10.58
CA LEU A 73 -3.39 12.25 -10.42
C LEU A 73 -2.25 12.85 -11.27
N PRO A 74 -1.04 13.00 -10.71
CA PRO A 74 0.17 13.22 -11.48
C PRO A 74 0.38 12.08 -12.48
N CYS A 75 0.99 12.35 -13.63
CA CYS A 75 1.22 11.35 -14.68
C CYS A 75 2.10 10.18 -14.24
N ASP A 76 2.93 10.39 -13.23
CA ASP A 76 3.83 9.41 -12.64
C ASP A 76 3.18 8.56 -11.53
N VAL A 77 2.01 8.96 -11.04
CA VAL A 77 1.24 8.17 -10.07
C VAL A 77 0.33 7.21 -10.82
N LYS A 78 0.79 5.96 -10.99
CA LYS A 78 -0.01 4.91 -11.64
C LYS A 78 -1.14 4.49 -10.69
N GLY A 79 -2.36 4.84 -11.06
CA GLY A 79 -3.50 5.03 -10.17
C GLY A 79 -4.17 3.80 -9.55
N VAL A 80 -3.50 2.67 -9.34
CA VAL A 80 -4.09 1.60 -8.53
C VAL A 80 -3.04 0.96 -7.63
N PRO A 81 -3.10 1.20 -6.31
CA PRO A 81 -2.40 0.38 -5.35
C PRO A 81 -2.71 -1.10 -5.57
N MET A 82 -1.68 -1.94 -5.48
CA MET A 82 -1.83 -3.39 -5.54
C MET A 82 -2.27 -3.90 -4.17
N ILE A 83 -3.45 -4.51 -4.12
CA ILE A 83 -3.93 -5.28 -2.96
C ILE A 83 -3.30 -6.66 -3.06
N ILE A 84 -2.54 -7.05 -2.04
CA ILE A 84 -1.89 -8.36 -2.00
C ILE A 84 -2.90 -9.37 -1.46
N LYS A 85 -3.39 -10.24 -2.35
CA LYS A 85 -4.25 -11.36 -1.97
C LYS A 85 -3.40 -12.48 -1.38
N GLU A 86 -3.86 -13.03 -0.26
CA GLU A 86 -3.24 -14.18 0.39
C GLU A 86 -3.42 -15.42 -0.50
N GLU A 87 -2.33 -15.93 -1.08
CA GLU A 87 -2.38 -17.22 -1.78
C GLU A 87 -2.59 -18.34 -0.74
N SER A 88 -3.81 -18.88 -0.69
CA SER A 88 -4.07 -20.12 0.02
C SER A 88 -3.30 -21.25 -0.65
N LYS A 89 -2.13 -21.63 -0.11
CA LYS A 89 -1.48 -22.90 -0.45
C LYS A 89 -2.37 -24.06 0.01
N HIS A 90 -3.23 -24.57 -0.87
CA HIS A 90 -3.76 -25.92 -0.73
C HIS A 90 -3.33 -26.75 -1.94
N MET A 91 -2.15 -27.38 -1.84
CA MET A 91 -1.79 -28.49 -2.71
C MET A 91 -2.61 -29.70 -2.28
N GLU A 92 -3.68 -29.97 -3.02
CA GLU A 92 -4.42 -31.23 -2.92
C GLU A 92 -3.50 -32.36 -3.40
N LYS A 93 -2.96 -33.14 -2.47
CA LYS A 93 -2.25 -34.38 -2.79
C LYS A 93 -3.27 -35.38 -3.34
N LYS A 94 -3.36 -35.52 -4.67
CA LYS A 94 -4.05 -36.66 -5.28
C LYS A 94 -3.25 -37.93 -4.98
N SER A 95 -3.69 -38.71 -3.98
CA SER A 95 -3.32 -40.11 -3.84
C SER A 95 -3.97 -40.92 -4.97
N MET A 96 -3.16 -41.63 -5.76
CA MET A 96 -3.66 -42.61 -6.74
C MET A 96 -4.28 -43.80 -5.99
N PRO A 97 -5.43 -44.34 -6.44
CA PRO A 97 -5.94 -45.59 -5.90
C PRO A 97 -5.14 -46.76 -6.46
N ASP A 98 -4.79 -47.66 -5.54
CA ASP A 98 -4.17 -48.95 -5.80
C ASP A 98 -5.06 -49.77 -6.76
N ARG A 99 -4.46 -50.32 -7.82
CA ARG A 99 -5.14 -51.29 -8.69
C ARG A 99 -4.67 -52.69 -8.31
N ASP A 100 -5.36 -53.28 -7.35
CA ASP A 100 -5.44 -54.73 -7.22
C ASP A 100 -6.49 -55.26 -8.20
N LYS A 101 -6.03 -56.00 -9.22
CA LYS A 101 -6.61 -57.25 -9.76
C LYS A 101 -5.85 -57.75 -10.98
#